data_AF-V4AD67-F1
#
_entry.id   AF-V4AD67-F1
#
_cell.length_a   1.000
_cell.length_b   1.000
_cell.length_c   1.000
_cell.angle_alpha   90.00
_cell.angle_beta   90.00
_cell.angle_gamma   90.00
#
_symmetry.space_group_name_H-M   'P 1'
#
loop_
_entity.id
_entity.type
_entity.pdbx_description
1 polymer ?
#
loop_
_entity_poly.entity_id
_entity_poly.type
_entity_poly.pdbx_seq_one_letter_code
_entity_poly.pdbx_strand_id
1 'polypeptide(L)'
;MILGEKHVFLCGKEYIFGRKDCDIVLSGDPSVSRKHASITVTHSDANLANPDKLPIIQLKDLSKFGTFVGSKKVDGDILLQDGTTVLFGSPKSGFMVVYEPFIITTSCLDSDSKKLTRSIMKNLGAHVVNEYRSDCNLLVMNSISVTIKVVCALINQNCIVTPKYLEDYQKHLQGQGEKPDPQNYLPTVIESQVDSEKVSFLPNNKRRNVFTKMKFIFFSPKQFKKMKLAVELSDGIPLLLEDGLKENDKSILYEPGTVVMTPSEAVNTLPVTTQKFYHQVSQILTKKAKTMIGDSEVGYAVLYCSTEKHCNPDIPQPCKLLHNLYS
;
A
#
# COMPACT_ATOMS: atom_id res chain seq x y z
N MET A 1 8.59 -29.29 5.95
CA MET A 1 7.54 -28.79 6.84
C MET A 1 6.23 -29.07 6.12
N ILE A 2 5.48 -30.09 6.53
CA ILE A 2 4.14 -30.31 5.96
C ILE A 2 3.28 -29.19 6.55
N LEU A 3 2.69 -28.35 5.69
CA LEU A 3 1.72 -27.34 6.11
C LEU A 3 0.54 -28.07 6.75
N GLY A 4 0.53 -28.12 8.08
CA GLY A 4 -0.58 -28.62 8.88
C GLY A 4 -1.67 -27.57 9.00
N GLU A 5 -2.35 -27.58 10.15
CA GLU A 5 -3.41 -26.65 10.51
C GLU A 5 -2.85 -25.22 10.75
N LYS A 6 -3.57 -24.19 10.28
CA LYS A 6 -3.24 -22.77 10.49
C LYS A 6 -4.30 -22.14 11.40
N HIS A 7 -3.84 -21.46 12.44
CA HIS A 7 -4.69 -20.66 13.32
C HIS A 7 -4.32 -19.18 13.22
N VAL A 8 -5.31 -18.31 13.06
CA VAL A 8 -5.13 -16.86 12.98
C VAL A 8 -5.44 -16.23 14.33
N PHE A 9 -4.55 -15.36 14.80
CA PHE A 9 -4.71 -14.62 16.04
C PHE A 9 -5.02 -13.15 15.77
N LEU A 10 -6.21 -12.72 16.18
CA LEU A 10 -6.62 -11.31 16.22
C LEU A 10 -6.25 -10.66 17.54
N CYS A 11 -5.95 -9.37 17.50
CA CYS A 11 -5.64 -8.58 18.69
C CYS A 11 -6.83 -8.47 19.64
N GLY A 12 -6.54 -8.40 20.94
CA GLY A 12 -7.55 -8.20 21.98
C GLY A 12 -8.36 -9.43 22.36
N LYS A 13 -8.09 -10.60 21.75
CA LYS A 13 -8.64 -11.89 22.15
C LYS A 13 -7.55 -12.75 22.83
N GLU A 14 -7.94 -13.47 23.87
CA GLU A 14 -7.15 -14.57 24.44
C GLU A 14 -7.55 -15.88 23.75
N TYR A 15 -6.56 -16.65 23.32
CA TYR A 15 -6.73 -17.94 22.68
C TYR A 15 -6.15 -19.02 23.57
N ILE A 16 -6.98 -19.99 23.96
CA ILE A 16 -6.56 -21.10 24.80
C ILE A 16 -6.20 -22.30 23.93
N PHE A 17 -4.99 -22.80 24.13
CA PHE A 17 -4.55 -24.09 23.61
C PHE A 17 -4.78 -25.17 24.64
N GLY A 18 -5.22 -26.35 24.20
CA GLY A 18 -5.33 -27.47 25.11
C GLY A 18 -5.87 -28.74 24.48
N ARG A 19 -5.94 -29.81 25.27
CA ARG A 19 -6.34 -31.14 24.77
C ARG A 19 -7.85 -31.26 24.52
N LYS A 20 -8.67 -30.43 25.17
CA LYS A 20 -10.14 -30.46 25.06
C LYS A 20 -10.74 -29.13 25.54
N ASP A 21 -11.92 -28.77 25.03
CA ASP A 21 -12.73 -27.64 25.51
C ASP A 21 -11.96 -26.30 25.49
N CYS A 22 -11.26 -26.04 24.38
CA CYS A 22 -10.36 -24.90 24.16
C CYS A 22 -10.58 -24.28 22.77
N ASP A 23 -10.09 -23.05 22.52
CA ASP A 23 -10.14 -22.42 21.20
C ASP A 23 -9.36 -23.23 20.16
N ILE A 24 -8.20 -23.78 20.54
CA ILE A 24 -7.34 -24.58 19.69
C ILE A 24 -7.08 -25.93 20.37
N VAL A 25 -7.59 -27.00 19.74
CA VAL A 25 -7.63 -28.34 20.33
C VAL A 25 -6.50 -29.22 19.79
N LEU A 26 -5.53 -29.52 20.66
CA LEU A 26 -4.41 -30.41 20.37
C LEU A 26 -4.77 -31.84 20.83
N SER A 27 -5.57 -32.52 20.02
CA SER A 27 -6.07 -33.86 20.34
C SER A 27 -4.99 -34.95 20.18
N GLY A 28 -5.15 -36.07 20.88
CA GLY A 28 -4.29 -37.25 20.70
C GLY A 28 -2.93 -37.22 21.41
N ASP A 29 -2.57 -36.13 22.12
CA ASP A 29 -1.36 -36.05 22.92
C ASP A 29 -1.67 -36.00 24.44
N PRO A 30 -1.39 -37.08 25.21
CA PRO A 30 -1.61 -37.11 26.65
C PRO A 30 -0.76 -36.11 27.45
N SER A 31 0.36 -35.64 26.90
CA SER A 31 1.22 -34.63 27.53
C SER A 31 0.62 -33.21 27.45
N VAL A 32 -0.39 -33.01 26.61
CA VAL A 32 -1.09 -31.73 26.54
C VAL A 32 -2.15 -31.66 27.67
N SER A 33 -2.03 -30.65 28.54
CA SER A 33 -3.05 -30.32 29.55
C SER A 33 -4.41 -29.95 28.93
N ARG A 34 -5.51 -30.08 29.69
CA ARG A 34 -6.84 -29.66 29.22
C ARG A 34 -6.86 -28.19 28.80
N LYS A 35 -6.32 -27.29 29.64
CA LYS A 35 -5.89 -25.93 29.28
C LYS A 35 -4.38 -25.91 29.43
N HIS A 36 -3.65 -25.75 28.33
CA HIS A 36 -2.21 -25.92 28.25
C HIS A 36 -1.47 -24.60 28.25
N ALA A 37 -1.89 -23.68 27.40
CA ALA A 37 -1.29 -22.36 27.29
C ALA A 37 -2.36 -21.36 26.86
N SER A 38 -2.13 -20.09 27.15
CA SER A 38 -2.88 -19.00 26.54
C SER A 38 -1.98 -18.12 25.70
N ILE A 39 -2.53 -17.63 24.59
CA ILE A 39 -1.89 -16.66 23.70
C ILE A 39 -2.76 -15.41 23.65
N THR A 40 -2.13 -14.25 23.79
CA THR A 40 -2.76 -12.95 23.54
C THR A 40 -1.93 -12.18 22.52
N VAL A 41 -2.62 -11.43 21.65
CA VAL A 41 -1.97 -10.53 20.69
C VAL A 41 -2.41 -9.11 20.98
N THR A 42 -1.46 -8.18 21.00
CA THR A 42 -1.71 -6.76 21.21
C THR A 42 -1.04 -5.93 20.12
N HIS A 43 -1.72 -4.88 19.68
CA HIS A 43 -1.16 -3.91 18.75
C HIS A 43 -1.56 -2.49 19.17
N SER A 44 -0.57 -1.62 19.28
CA SER A 44 -0.76 -0.25 19.75
C SER A 44 -1.26 0.66 18.62
N ASP A 45 -2.19 1.55 18.93
CA ASP A 45 -2.68 2.57 17.99
C ASP A 45 -1.55 3.48 17.46
N ALA A 46 -0.51 3.69 18.28
CA ALA A 46 0.66 4.47 17.92
C ALA A 46 1.56 3.77 16.88
N ASN A 47 1.48 2.44 16.80
CA ASN A 47 2.30 1.63 15.90
C ASN A 47 1.63 1.36 14.54
N LEU A 48 0.31 1.61 14.41
CA LEU A 48 -0.45 1.34 13.18
C LEU A 48 0.15 1.98 11.92
N ALA A 49 0.80 3.14 12.03
CA ALA A 49 1.39 3.83 10.89
C ALA A 49 2.82 3.37 10.56
N ASN A 50 3.40 2.47 11.36
CA ASN A 50 4.78 2.03 11.24
C ASN A 50 4.85 0.49 11.09
N PRO A 51 4.94 -0.03 9.85
CA PRO A 51 5.08 -1.45 9.57
C PRO A 51 6.26 -2.15 10.27
N ASP A 52 7.31 -1.42 10.67
CA ASP A 52 8.46 -2.00 11.40
C ASP A 52 8.13 -2.28 12.88
N LYS A 53 6.99 -1.77 13.38
CA LYS A 53 6.49 -2.02 14.73
C LYS A 53 5.39 -3.06 14.69
N LEU A 54 5.80 -4.33 14.81
CA LEU A 54 4.92 -5.48 14.74
C LEU A 54 3.96 -5.58 15.95
N PRO A 55 2.83 -6.29 15.82
CA PRO A 55 2.04 -6.74 16.96
C PRO A 55 2.87 -7.60 17.91
N ILE A 56 2.55 -7.51 19.20
CA ILE A 56 3.19 -8.28 20.26
C ILE A 56 2.33 -9.49 20.54
N ILE A 57 2.91 -10.68 20.42
CA ILE A 57 2.30 -11.95 20.80
C ILE A 57 2.92 -12.43 22.12
N GLN A 58 2.07 -12.67 23.11
CA GLN A 58 2.45 -13.12 24.43
C GLN A 58 1.86 -14.51 24.68
N LEU A 59 2.71 -15.44 25.13
CA LEU A 59 2.33 -16.79 25.52
C LEU A 59 2.51 -16.95 27.03
N LYS A 60 1.52 -17.59 27.65
CA LYS A 60 1.53 -17.98 29.06
C LYS A 60 1.39 -19.50 29.18
N ASP A 61 2.34 -20.14 29.85
CA ASP A 61 2.24 -21.58 30.14
C ASP A 61 1.31 -21.83 31.34
N LEU A 62 0.37 -22.76 31.16
CA LEU A 62 -0.60 -23.20 32.18
C LEU A 62 -0.51 -24.71 32.41
N SER A 63 0.48 -25.36 31.80
CA SER A 63 0.50 -26.80 31.62
C SER A 63 1.18 -27.55 32.75
N LYS A 64 0.94 -28.88 32.79
CA LYS A 64 1.63 -29.78 33.72
C LYS A 64 3.02 -30.17 33.21
N PHE A 65 3.13 -30.43 31.90
CA PHE A 65 4.36 -30.96 31.28
C PHE A 65 5.25 -29.87 30.68
N GLY A 66 4.79 -28.63 30.63
CA GLY A 66 5.52 -27.49 30.12
C GLY A 66 5.18 -27.15 28.68
N THR A 67 5.22 -25.86 28.39
CA THR A 67 5.38 -25.33 27.04
C THR A 67 6.88 -25.07 26.79
N PHE A 68 7.35 -25.29 25.56
CA PHE A 68 8.75 -25.11 25.19
C PHE A 68 8.90 -24.19 23.98
N VAL A 69 9.89 -23.31 24.01
CA VAL A 69 10.32 -22.49 22.87
C VAL A 69 11.74 -22.90 22.49
N GLY A 70 11.87 -23.50 21.30
CA GLY A 70 13.09 -24.24 20.96
C GLY A 70 13.35 -25.36 21.96
N SER A 71 14.50 -25.33 22.64
CA SER A 71 14.87 -26.28 23.70
C SER A 71 14.58 -25.80 25.13
N LYS A 72 14.08 -24.57 25.30
CA LYS A 72 13.87 -23.96 26.61
C LYS A 72 12.43 -24.13 27.05
N LYS A 73 12.23 -24.66 28.26
CA LYS A 73 10.92 -24.64 28.92
C LYS A 73 10.56 -23.20 29.27
N VAL A 74 9.31 -22.83 28.99
CA VAL A 74 8.75 -21.52 29.33
C VAL A 74 8.56 -21.43 30.84
N ASP A 75 8.96 -20.30 31.42
CA ASP A 75 8.73 -19.97 32.82
C ASP A 75 7.98 -18.63 32.89
N GLY A 76 6.71 -18.68 33.30
CA GLY A 76 5.81 -17.52 33.27
C GLY A 76 5.37 -17.11 31.87
N ASP A 77 5.30 -15.80 31.64
CA ASP A 77 4.83 -15.20 30.40
C ASP A 77 6.04 -14.82 29.52
N ILE A 78 5.96 -15.15 28.23
CA ILE A 78 7.02 -14.84 27.26
C ILE A 78 6.46 -14.16 26.01
N LEU A 79 7.30 -13.35 25.37
CA LEU A 79 6.99 -12.79 24.05
C LEU A 79 7.50 -13.73 22.96
N LEU A 80 6.63 -14.02 21.99
CA LEU A 80 7.00 -14.80 20.82
C LEU A 80 7.40 -13.88 19.67
N GLN A 81 8.26 -14.38 18.79
CA GLN A 81 8.69 -13.68 17.58
C GLN A 81 8.30 -14.50 16.35
N ASP A 82 8.23 -13.85 15.20
CA ASP A 82 8.11 -14.52 13.91
C ASP A 82 9.18 -15.61 13.73
N GLY A 83 8.79 -16.76 13.16
CA GLY A 83 9.63 -17.95 13.00
C GLY A 83 9.85 -18.77 14.28
N THR A 84 9.33 -18.35 15.43
CA THR A 84 9.52 -19.06 16.70
C THR A 84 8.74 -20.38 16.70
N THR A 85 9.42 -21.50 17.00
CA THR A 85 8.75 -22.79 17.20
C THR A 85 8.38 -23.00 18.67
N VAL A 86 7.11 -23.31 18.90
CA VAL A 86 6.51 -23.57 20.21
C VAL A 86 6.05 -25.04 20.26
N LEU A 87 6.43 -25.76 21.31
CA LEU A 87 6.00 -27.13 21.55
C LEU A 87 5.15 -27.19 22.83
N PHE A 88 3.98 -27.82 22.74
CA PHE A 88 3.06 -27.97 23.86
C PHE A 88 3.16 -29.39 24.44
N GLY A 89 3.87 -29.56 25.56
CA GLY A 89 4.05 -30.85 26.24
C GLY A 89 5.04 -31.79 25.55
N SER A 90 4.82 -32.14 24.27
CA SER A 90 5.71 -33.01 23.49
C SER A 90 6.03 -32.46 22.09
N PRO A 91 7.08 -32.98 21.42
CA PRO A 91 7.41 -32.59 20.05
C PRO A 91 6.31 -32.88 19.00
N LYS A 92 5.30 -33.69 19.33
CA LYS A 92 4.18 -33.99 18.41
C LYS A 92 3.18 -32.83 18.31
N SER A 93 3.16 -31.95 19.30
CA SER A 93 2.24 -30.81 19.38
C SER A 93 3.01 -29.50 19.20
N GLY A 94 3.66 -29.35 18.04
CA GLY A 94 4.50 -28.21 17.70
C GLY A 94 3.89 -27.28 16.66
N PHE A 95 4.03 -25.97 16.86
CA PHE A 95 3.59 -24.92 15.95
C PHE A 95 4.70 -23.90 15.73
N MET A 96 4.67 -23.23 14.58
CA MET A 96 5.53 -22.09 14.28
C MET A 96 4.69 -20.81 14.31
N VAL A 97 5.18 -19.79 15.00
CA VAL A 97 4.62 -18.45 14.93
C VAL A 97 5.02 -17.83 13.60
N VAL A 98 4.03 -17.31 12.86
CA VAL A 98 4.25 -16.64 11.58
C VAL A 98 3.55 -15.30 11.61
N TYR A 99 4.28 -14.23 11.31
CA TYR A 99 3.72 -12.92 11.03
C TYR A 99 3.46 -12.80 9.51
N GLU A 100 2.20 -12.57 9.14
CA GLU A 100 1.81 -12.27 7.77
C GLU A 100 1.53 -10.76 7.64
N PRO A 101 2.40 -9.99 6.96
CA PRO A 101 2.21 -8.55 6.82
C PRO A 101 0.89 -8.23 6.11
N PHE A 102 0.10 -7.36 6.74
CA PHE A 102 -1.10 -6.78 6.13
C PHE A 102 -1.04 -5.26 6.28
N ILE A 103 -0.68 -4.59 5.19
CA ILE A 103 -0.42 -3.16 5.11
C ILE A 103 -1.41 -2.56 4.13
N ILE A 104 -2.14 -1.53 4.55
CA ILE A 104 -3.00 -0.76 3.65
C ILE A 104 -2.60 0.71 3.67
N THR A 105 -2.99 1.43 2.63
CA THR A 105 -3.12 2.89 2.69
C THR A 105 -4.56 3.27 2.41
N THR A 106 -4.93 4.49 2.82
CA THR A 106 -6.25 5.07 2.55
C THR A 106 -6.15 6.27 1.62
N SER A 107 -7.22 6.56 0.89
CA SER A 107 -7.38 7.78 0.09
C SER A 107 -8.81 8.31 0.26
N CYS A 108 -8.96 9.62 0.43
CA CYS A 108 -10.25 10.31 0.44
C CYS A 108 -11.33 9.69 1.37
N LEU A 109 -10.94 9.07 2.48
CA LEU A 109 -11.88 8.58 3.49
C LEU A 109 -12.39 9.73 4.36
N ASP A 110 -13.69 9.71 4.68
CA ASP A 110 -14.28 10.57 5.70
C ASP A 110 -13.77 10.21 7.11
N SER A 111 -14.09 11.03 8.11
CA SER A 111 -13.61 10.86 9.48
C SER A 111 -14.05 9.54 10.13
N ASP A 112 -15.27 9.08 9.84
CA ASP A 112 -15.85 7.90 10.47
C ASP A 112 -15.31 6.64 9.82
N SER A 113 -15.21 6.63 8.49
CA SER A 113 -14.55 5.56 7.74
C SER A 113 -13.07 5.42 8.10
N LYS A 114 -12.36 6.52 8.38
CA LYS A 114 -10.98 6.49 8.90
C LYS A 114 -10.90 5.84 10.28
N LYS A 115 -11.79 6.20 11.21
CA LYS A 115 -11.83 5.61 12.55
C LYS A 115 -12.16 4.12 12.49
N LEU A 116 -13.17 3.75 11.71
CA LEU A 116 -13.55 2.36 11.47
C LEU A 116 -12.38 1.55 10.91
N THR A 117 -11.76 2.05 9.84
CA THR A 117 -10.60 1.42 9.20
C THR A 117 -9.46 1.23 10.20
N ARG A 118 -9.08 2.25 10.97
CA ARG A 118 -8.01 2.12 11.98
C ARG A 118 -8.36 1.11 13.07
N SER A 119 -9.61 1.08 13.52
CA SER A 119 -10.09 0.13 14.53
C SER A 119 -9.99 -1.32 14.03
N ILE A 120 -10.47 -1.59 12.81
CA ILE A 120 -10.39 -2.91 12.19
C ILE A 120 -8.92 -3.34 12.04
N MET A 121 -8.09 -2.46 11.46
CA MET A 121 -6.67 -2.78 11.23
C MET A 121 -5.90 -3.04 12.53
N LYS A 122 -6.24 -2.33 13.62
CA LYS A 122 -5.72 -2.63 14.96
C LYS A 122 -6.10 -4.03 15.41
N ASN A 123 -7.37 -4.41 15.27
CA ASN A 123 -7.85 -5.74 15.66
C ASN A 123 -7.21 -6.85 14.82
N LEU A 124 -6.83 -6.57 13.58
CA LEU A 124 -6.11 -7.49 12.72
C LEU A 124 -4.59 -7.57 13.01
N GLY A 125 -4.04 -6.71 13.87
CA GLY A 125 -2.59 -6.59 14.04
C GLY A 125 -1.88 -6.07 12.78
N ALA A 126 -2.58 -5.23 12.02
CA ALA A 126 -2.21 -4.81 10.68
C ALA A 126 -1.96 -3.29 10.63
N HIS A 127 -1.41 -2.78 9.53
CA HIS A 127 -0.91 -1.41 9.45
C HIS A 127 -1.70 -0.54 8.46
N VAL A 128 -1.84 0.75 8.80
CA VAL A 128 -2.41 1.81 7.96
C VAL A 128 -1.36 2.88 7.75
N VAL A 129 -0.70 2.86 6.59
CA VAL A 129 0.33 3.83 6.23
C VAL A 129 -0.25 5.07 5.56
N ASN A 130 0.38 6.22 5.78
CA ASN A 130 -0.05 7.49 5.21
C ASN A 130 0.37 7.65 3.76
N GLU A 131 1.57 7.21 3.41
CA GLU A 131 2.10 7.24 2.05
C GLU A 131 1.94 5.88 1.39
N TYR A 132 1.72 5.88 0.07
CA TYR A 132 1.67 4.63 -0.67
C TYR A 132 3.06 3.96 -0.66
N ARG A 133 3.07 2.64 -0.50
CA ARG A 133 4.27 1.81 -0.56
C ARG A 133 4.03 0.63 -1.48
N SER A 134 5.10 0.10 -2.07
CA SER A 134 5.01 -1.05 -2.99
C SER A 134 4.56 -2.35 -2.31
N ASP A 135 4.72 -2.44 -0.98
CA ASP A 135 4.31 -3.57 -0.14
C ASP A 135 2.89 -3.41 0.44
N CYS A 136 2.15 -2.35 0.09
CA CYS A 136 0.73 -2.26 0.43
C CYS A 136 -0.04 -3.43 -0.22
N ASN A 137 -0.99 -4.02 0.49
CA ASN A 137 -1.89 -5.05 -0.02
C ASN A 137 -3.12 -4.44 -0.71
N LEU A 138 -3.64 -3.32 -0.17
CA LEU A 138 -4.89 -2.71 -0.61
C LEU A 138 -4.81 -1.18 -0.56
N LEU A 139 -5.63 -0.54 -1.40
CA LEU A 139 -6.01 0.86 -1.25
C LEU A 139 -7.47 0.94 -0.79
N VAL A 140 -7.72 1.63 0.32
CA VAL A 140 -9.07 1.76 0.89
C VAL A 140 -9.62 3.17 0.71
N MET A 141 -10.81 3.28 0.10
CA MET A 141 -11.49 4.56 -0.14
C MET A 141 -13.01 4.38 -0.30
N ASN A 142 -13.80 5.43 -0.08
CA ASN A 142 -15.27 5.37 -0.18
C ASN A 142 -15.78 5.44 -1.62
N SER A 143 -15.12 6.27 -2.43
CA SER A 143 -15.43 6.52 -3.83
C SER A 143 -14.14 6.91 -4.54
N ILE A 144 -14.00 6.51 -5.80
CA ILE A 144 -12.78 6.69 -6.58
C ILE A 144 -12.73 8.11 -7.14
N SER A 145 -11.70 8.86 -6.72
CA SER A 145 -11.08 10.00 -7.42
C SER A 145 -9.65 9.60 -7.81
N VAL A 146 -9.15 10.08 -8.96
CA VAL A 146 -7.86 9.62 -9.51
C VAL A 146 -6.68 10.32 -8.81
N THR A 147 -6.47 9.99 -7.54
CA THR A 147 -5.31 10.46 -6.77
C THR A 147 -4.05 9.69 -7.12
N ILE A 148 -2.87 10.22 -6.75
CA ILE A 148 -1.61 9.51 -6.95
C ILE A 148 -1.57 8.13 -6.27
N LYS A 149 -2.29 7.94 -5.16
CA LYS A 149 -2.41 6.65 -4.49
C LYS A 149 -3.20 5.64 -5.33
N VAL A 150 -4.27 6.09 -6.00
CA VAL A 150 -5.02 5.27 -6.97
C VAL A 150 -4.09 4.86 -8.11
N VAL A 151 -3.35 5.81 -8.68
CA VAL A 151 -2.39 5.52 -9.77
C VAL A 151 -1.37 4.45 -9.34
N CYS A 152 -0.72 4.62 -8.18
CA CYS A 152 0.23 3.63 -7.67
C CYS A 152 -0.42 2.25 -7.41
N ALA A 153 -1.63 2.22 -6.82
CA ALA A 153 -2.36 0.98 -6.59
C ALA A 153 -2.66 0.23 -7.90
N LEU A 154 -3.09 0.96 -8.93
CA LEU A 154 -3.38 0.40 -10.25
C LEU A 154 -2.14 -0.18 -10.92
N ILE A 155 -1.00 0.50 -10.84
CA ILE A 155 0.27 0.02 -11.40
C ILE A 155 0.71 -1.26 -10.68
N ASN A 156 0.61 -1.30 -9.35
CA ASN A 156 1.01 -2.45 -8.55
C ASN A 156 0.06 -3.63 -8.61
N GLN A 157 -1.08 -3.50 -9.28
CA GLN A 157 -2.12 -4.53 -9.37
C GLN A 157 -2.86 -4.76 -8.06
N ASN A 158 -2.85 -3.76 -7.17
CA ASN A 158 -3.57 -3.84 -5.91
C ASN A 158 -5.05 -3.53 -6.10
N CYS A 159 -5.90 -4.24 -5.37
CA CYS A 159 -7.32 -3.94 -5.34
C CYS A 159 -7.58 -2.63 -4.60
N ILE A 160 -8.51 -1.85 -5.15
CA ILE A 160 -9.09 -0.67 -4.53
C ILE A 160 -10.44 -1.10 -3.95
N VAL A 161 -10.63 -0.92 -2.65
CA VAL A 161 -11.80 -1.44 -1.93
C VAL A 161 -12.45 -0.40 -1.04
N THR A 162 -13.74 -0.59 -0.78
CA THR A 162 -14.47 0.14 0.27
C THR A 162 -14.09 -0.38 1.67
N PRO A 163 -14.30 0.42 2.74
CA PRO A 163 -14.09 -0.04 4.13
C PRO A 163 -14.85 -1.33 4.48
N LYS A 164 -15.98 -1.59 3.80
CA LYS A 164 -16.80 -2.80 3.99
C LYS A 164 -16.03 -4.09 3.74
N TYR A 165 -15.04 -4.09 2.84
CA TYR A 165 -14.17 -5.24 2.63
C TYR A 165 -13.44 -5.63 3.92
N LEU A 166 -12.91 -4.64 4.66
CA LEU A 166 -12.16 -4.89 5.88
C LEU A 166 -13.07 -5.43 6.99
N GLU A 167 -14.31 -4.94 7.09
CA GLU A 167 -15.30 -5.45 8.03
C GLU A 167 -15.60 -6.94 7.78
N ASP A 168 -15.85 -7.30 6.52
CA ASP A 168 -16.17 -8.68 6.16
C ASP A 168 -14.94 -9.58 6.28
N TYR A 169 -13.75 -9.05 5.98
CA TYR A 169 -12.50 -9.78 6.17
C TYR A 169 -12.24 -10.06 7.64
N GLN A 170 -12.48 -9.09 8.53
CA GLN A 170 -12.38 -9.30 9.98
C GLN A 170 -13.39 -10.35 10.46
N LYS A 171 -14.65 -10.28 10.01
CA LYS A 171 -15.67 -11.29 10.35
C LYS A 171 -15.25 -12.69 9.90
N HIS A 172 -14.75 -12.81 8.68
CA HIS A 172 -14.25 -14.08 8.15
C HIS A 172 -13.14 -14.67 9.05
N LEU A 173 -12.17 -13.84 9.45
CA LEU A 173 -11.09 -14.27 10.36
C LEU A 173 -11.57 -14.62 11.78
N GLN A 174 -12.74 -14.12 12.18
CA GLN A 174 -13.42 -14.51 13.42
C GLN A 174 -14.25 -15.80 13.27
N GLY A 175 -14.19 -16.48 12.12
CA GLY A 175 -14.98 -17.67 11.80
C GLY A 175 -16.42 -17.36 11.39
N GLN A 176 -16.70 -16.13 10.95
CA GLN A 176 -18.04 -15.68 10.55
C GLN A 176 -18.07 -15.33 9.06
N GLY A 177 -18.90 -16.02 8.29
CA GLY A 177 -19.07 -15.75 6.86
C GLY A 177 -17.91 -16.25 6.00
N GLU A 178 -18.08 -16.09 4.69
CA GLU A 178 -17.11 -16.52 3.69
C GLU A 178 -15.97 -15.52 3.53
N LYS A 179 -14.86 -15.98 2.94
CA LYS A 179 -13.72 -15.11 2.62
C LYS A 179 -14.14 -14.10 1.56
N PRO A 180 -14.10 -12.78 1.82
CA PRO A 180 -14.49 -11.79 0.82
C PRO A 180 -13.50 -11.75 -0.35
N ASP A 181 -14.01 -11.67 -1.57
CA ASP A 181 -13.21 -11.33 -2.76
C ASP A 181 -13.08 -9.80 -2.85
N PRO A 182 -11.87 -9.22 -2.78
CA PRO A 182 -11.65 -7.78 -2.88
C PRO A 182 -12.28 -7.13 -4.12
N GLN A 183 -12.39 -7.85 -5.25
CA GLN A 183 -12.94 -7.30 -6.50
C GLN A 183 -14.42 -6.93 -6.37
N ASN A 184 -15.16 -7.60 -5.48
CA ASN A 184 -16.57 -7.33 -5.22
C ASN A 184 -16.80 -6.05 -4.37
N TYR A 185 -15.72 -5.39 -3.93
CA TYR A 185 -15.77 -4.20 -3.08
C TYR A 185 -15.22 -2.96 -3.76
N LEU A 186 -15.10 -2.97 -5.09
CA LEU A 186 -14.65 -1.81 -5.87
C LEU A 186 -15.55 -0.60 -5.59
N PRO A 187 -15.01 0.54 -5.12
CA PRO A 187 -15.82 1.72 -4.85
C PRO A 187 -16.38 2.35 -6.13
N THR A 188 -17.45 3.14 -5.99
CA THR A 188 -18.04 3.87 -7.13
C THR A 188 -17.08 4.94 -7.65
N VAL A 189 -17.04 5.10 -8.97
CA VAL A 189 -16.22 6.13 -9.63
C VAL A 189 -17.01 7.44 -9.68
N ILE A 190 -16.47 8.52 -9.13
CA ILE A 190 -17.08 9.85 -9.13
C ILE A 190 -16.32 10.86 -10.01
N GLU A 191 -15.30 10.39 -10.73
CA GLU A 191 -14.46 11.21 -11.60
C GLU A 191 -15.15 11.48 -12.94
N SER A 192 -15.62 12.71 -13.15
CA SER A 192 -16.38 13.10 -14.36
C SER A 192 -15.52 13.20 -15.62
N GLN A 193 -14.20 13.33 -15.46
CA GLN A 193 -13.26 13.41 -16.58
C GLN A 193 -12.83 12.03 -17.11
N VAL A 194 -13.25 10.96 -16.43
CA VAL A 194 -12.90 9.58 -16.78
C VAL A 194 -14.08 8.92 -17.48
N ASP A 195 -13.84 8.41 -18.67
CA ASP A 195 -14.79 7.59 -19.40
C ASP A 195 -14.79 6.17 -18.80
N SER A 196 -15.77 5.90 -17.94
CA SER A 196 -15.90 4.62 -17.23
C SER A 196 -16.17 3.42 -18.14
N GLU A 197 -16.55 3.64 -19.40
CA GLU A 197 -16.69 2.57 -20.39
C GLU A 197 -15.35 2.17 -21.01
N LYS A 198 -14.36 3.07 -21.00
CA LYS A 198 -13.05 2.85 -21.63
C LYS A 198 -11.94 2.48 -20.65
N VAL A 199 -12.14 2.72 -19.36
CA VAL A 199 -11.13 2.42 -18.34
C VAL A 199 -11.66 1.45 -17.30
N SER A 200 -10.71 0.74 -16.67
CA SER A 200 -11.01 -0.14 -15.55
C SER A 200 -10.16 0.26 -14.35
N PHE A 201 -10.71 0.07 -13.15
CA PHE A 201 -9.98 0.20 -11.89
C PHE A 201 -9.61 -1.17 -11.28
N LEU A 202 -9.89 -2.25 -12.00
CA LEU A 202 -9.41 -3.59 -11.66
C LEU A 202 -7.94 -3.77 -12.07
N PRO A 203 -7.23 -4.80 -11.56
CA PRO A 203 -5.86 -5.12 -11.97
C PRO A 203 -5.70 -5.25 -13.49
N ASN A 204 -4.63 -4.65 -14.03
CA ASN A 204 -4.21 -4.77 -15.42
C ASN A 204 -2.69 -4.68 -15.54
N ASN A 205 -2.04 -5.81 -15.87
CA ASN A 205 -0.59 -5.92 -15.90
C ASN A 205 0.10 -4.97 -16.89
N LYS A 206 -0.60 -4.47 -17.90
CA LYS A 206 -0.05 -3.49 -18.87
C LYS A 206 0.41 -2.20 -18.18
N ARG A 207 -0.16 -1.87 -17.01
CA ARG A 207 0.17 -0.64 -16.26
C ARG A 207 1.58 -0.59 -15.71
N ARG A 208 2.27 -1.73 -15.58
CA ARG A 208 3.64 -1.80 -15.03
C ARG A 208 4.72 -1.25 -15.96
N ASN A 209 4.41 -1.12 -17.25
CA ASN A 209 5.39 -0.80 -18.28
C ASN A 209 4.93 0.38 -19.14
N VAL A 210 4.00 1.22 -18.65
CA VAL A 210 3.44 2.33 -19.44
C VAL A 210 4.51 3.38 -19.71
N PHE A 211 5.45 3.55 -18.79
CA PHE A 211 6.52 4.54 -18.88
C PHE A 211 7.88 3.95 -19.24
N THR A 212 7.92 2.71 -19.73
CA THR A 212 9.16 2.10 -20.21
C THR A 212 9.89 3.01 -21.20
N LYS A 213 11.18 3.27 -20.92
CA LYS A 213 12.08 4.18 -21.67
C LYS A 213 11.69 5.66 -21.62
N MET A 214 10.79 6.07 -20.71
CA MET A 214 10.43 7.47 -20.53
C MET A 214 11.13 8.10 -19.34
N LYS A 215 11.49 9.38 -19.48
CA LYS A 215 12.06 10.21 -18.42
C LYS A 215 11.05 11.29 -18.02
N PHE A 216 10.78 11.45 -16.73
CA PHE A 216 9.89 12.46 -16.19
C PHE A 216 10.69 13.51 -15.43
N ILE A 217 10.77 14.73 -15.96
CA ILE A 217 11.54 15.82 -15.39
C ILE A 217 10.65 16.70 -14.52
N PHE A 218 11.06 16.90 -13.26
CA PHE A 218 10.38 17.71 -12.27
C PHE A 218 11.20 18.94 -11.88
N PHE A 219 10.51 20.03 -11.55
CA PHE A 219 11.11 21.30 -11.14
C PHE A 219 11.25 21.50 -9.63
N SER A 220 10.57 20.70 -8.80
CA SER A 220 10.60 20.85 -7.35
C SER A 220 10.70 19.53 -6.61
N PRO A 221 11.42 19.47 -5.46
CA PRO A 221 11.48 18.29 -4.60
C PRO A 221 10.11 17.81 -4.13
N LYS A 222 9.19 18.74 -3.87
CA LYS A 222 7.86 18.44 -3.35
C LYS A 222 7.05 17.63 -4.36
N GLN A 223 6.98 18.10 -5.61
CA GLN A 223 6.29 17.38 -6.69
C GLN A 223 7.03 16.08 -7.03
N PHE A 224 8.36 16.12 -7.10
CA PHE A 224 9.17 14.92 -7.35
C PHE A 224 8.88 13.83 -6.32
N LYS A 225 8.91 14.16 -5.01
CA LYS A 225 8.62 13.21 -3.93
C LYS A 225 7.21 12.62 -4.03
N LYS A 226 6.23 13.43 -4.43
CA LYS A 226 4.83 13.01 -4.62
C LYS A 226 4.68 12.03 -5.79
N MET A 227 5.30 12.32 -6.93
CA MET A 227 5.01 11.64 -8.20
C MET A 227 6.01 10.53 -8.56
N LYS A 228 7.24 10.58 -8.05
CA LYS A 228 8.32 9.67 -8.48
C LYS A 228 7.96 8.19 -8.37
N LEU A 229 7.20 7.82 -7.32
CA LEU A 229 6.86 6.42 -7.08
C LEU A 229 5.98 5.87 -8.19
N ALA A 230 4.99 6.62 -8.67
CA ALA A 230 4.16 6.18 -9.80
C ALA A 230 4.97 6.03 -11.09
N VAL A 231 5.94 6.92 -11.30
CA VAL A 231 6.85 6.84 -12.46
C VAL A 231 7.72 5.58 -12.37
N GLU A 232 8.38 5.35 -11.24
CA GLU A 232 9.27 4.20 -11.00
C GLU A 232 8.52 2.86 -11.08
N LEU A 233 7.33 2.76 -10.47
CA LEU A 233 6.55 1.51 -10.50
C LEU A 233 6.06 1.14 -11.90
N SER A 234 5.99 2.12 -12.82
CA SER A 234 5.57 1.92 -14.21
C SER A 234 6.75 1.90 -15.20
N ASP A 235 7.96 1.61 -14.71
CA ASP A 235 9.21 1.47 -15.48
C ASP A 235 9.71 2.78 -16.13
N GLY A 236 9.31 3.92 -15.58
CA GLY A 236 9.81 5.24 -15.95
C GLY A 236 10.97 5.71 -15.08
N ILE A 237 11.66 6.75 -15.54
CA ILE A 237 12.79 7.36 -14.84
C ILE A 237 12.39 8.76 -14.35
N PRO A 238 12.14 8.98 -13.05
CA PRO A 238 11.91 10.33 -12.54
C PRO A 238 13.24 11.06 -12.34
N LEU A 239 13.31 12.31 -12.77
CA LEU A 239 14.47 13.19 -12.65
C LEU A 239 14.06 14.50 -11.99
N LEU A 240 14.77 14.90 -10.95
CA LEU A 240 14.65 16.22 -10.35
C LEU A 240 15.73 17.12 -10.96
N LEU A 241 15.33 18.23 -11.59
CA LEU A 241 16.26 19.24 -12.08
C LEU A 241 16.08 20.53 -11.27
N GLU A 242 17.10 20.85 -10.48
CA GLU A 242 17.22 22.08 -9.71
C GLU A 242 18.30 22.95 -10.36
N ASP A 243 18.05 24.25 -10.47
CA ASP A 243 19.06 25.27 -10.79
C ASP A 243 19.72 25.23 -12.18
N GLY A 244 18.93 25.03 -13.24
CA GLY A 244 19.39 25.27 -14.60
C GLY A 244 20.19 24.11 -15.20
N LEU A 245 20.13 24.00 -16.52
CA LEU A 245 20.95 23.05 -17.28
C LEU A 245 22.11 23.78 -17.95
N LYS A 246 23.31 23.19 -17.91
CA LYS A 246 24.41 23.64 -18.78
C LYS A 246 23.96 23.48 -20.24
N GLU A 247 24.51 24.30 -21.15
CA GLU A 247 24.10 24.27 -22.58
C GLU A 247 24.14 22.87 -23.18
N ASN A 248 25.19 22.10 -22.87
CA ASN A 248 25.37 20.74 -23.38
C ASN A 248 24.35 19.73 -22.83
N ASP A 249 23.69 20.03 -21.71
CA ASP A 249 22.74 19.14 -21.04
C ASP A 249 21.28 19.44 -21.43
N LYS A 250 21.03 20.53 -22.18
CA LYS A 250 19.67 20.93 -22.58
C LYS A 250 18.99 19.93 -23.51
N SER A 251 19.75 19.06 -24.18
CA SER A 251 19.19 18.02 -25.05
C SER A 251 18.23 17.10 -24.32
N ILE A 252 18.50 16.85 -23.03
CA ILE A 252 17.68 15.95 -22.22
C ILE A 252 16.21 16.33 -22.25
N LEU A 253 15.89 17.63 -22.30
CA LEU A 253 14.52 18.17 -22.28
C LEU A 253 13.68 17.78 -23.50
N TYR A 254 14.32 17.43 -24.61
CA TYR A 254 13.64 17.16 -25.89
C TYR A 254 14.11 15.87 -26.57
N GLU A 255 14.86 15.02 -25.87
CA GLU A 255 15.15 13.66 -26.30
C GLU A 255 13.84 12.84 -26.44
N PRO A 256 13.81 11.87 -27.37
CA PRO A 256 12.69 10.92 -27.45
C PRO A 256 12.46 10.23 -26.09
N GLY A 257 11.20 10.19 -25.66
CA GLY A 257 10.82 9.63 -24.35
C GLY A 257 10.97 10.59 -23.17
N THR A 258 11.46 11.82 -23.36
CA THR A 258 11.46 12.80 -22.26
C THR A 258 10.14 13.57 -22.18
N VAL A 259 9.62 13.62 -20.96
CA VAL A 259 8.47 14.40 -20.55
C VAL A 259 8.92 15.42 -19.50
N VAL A 260 8.55 16.67 -19.68
CA VAL A 260 8.76 17.74 -18.69
C VAL A 260 7.43 18.05 -18.00
N MET A 261 7.41 17.94 -16.68
CA MET A 261 6.21 18.18 -15.87
C MET A 261 6.01 19.68 -15.64
N THR A 262 4.78 20.18 -15.73
CA THR A 262 4.45 21.50 -15.19
C THR A 262 4.51 21.46 -13.66
N PRO A 263 5.00 22.51 -12.99
CA PRO A 263 4.93 22.58 -11.52
C PRO A 263 3.49 22.41 -11.01
N SER A 264 3.29 21.64 -9.94
CA SER A 264 1.96 21.50 -9.31
C SER A 264 1.47 22.81 -8.67
N GLU A 265 2.39 23.65 -8.22
CA GLU A 265 2.11 24.95 -7.61
C GLU A 265 2.20 26.05 -8.67
N ALA A 266 1.53 27.18 -8.40
CA ALA A 266 1.62 28.33 -9.30
C ALA A 266 3.08 28.80 -9.41
N VAL A 267 3.55 29.04 -10.63
CA VAL A 267 4.96 29.34 -10.89
C VAL A 267 5.46 30.52 -10.05
N ASN A 268 4.62 31.53 -9.83
CA ASN A 268 4.95 32.70 -9.02
C ASN A 268 5.20 32.42 -7.53
N THR A 269 4.78 31.26 -6.99
CA THR A 269 5.04 30.86 -5.60
C THR A 269 6.34 30.07 -5.44
N LEU A 270 6.99 29.68 -6.54
CA LEU A 270 8.25 28.92 -6.52
C LEU A 270 9.44 29.83 -6.23
N PRO A 271 10.60 29.27 -5.81
CA PRO A 271 11.84 30.04 -5.73
C PRO A 271 12.19 30.75 -7.04
N VAL A 272 12.75 31.96 -6.96
CA VAL A 272 13.06 32.80 -8.13
C VAL A 272 13.99 32.08 -9.13
N THR A 273 14.92 31.24 -8.65
CA THR A 273 15.78 30.42 -9.50
C THR A 273 14.97 29.41 -10.31
N THR A 274 14.06 28.69 -9.66
CA THR A 274 13.12 27.75 -10.29
C THR A 274 12.21 28.45 -11.30
N GLN A 275 11.72 29.65 -11.00
CA GLN A 275 10.90 30.44 -11.94
C GLN A 275 11.67 30.75 -13.23
N LYS A 276 12.90 31.26 -13.11
CA LYS A 276 13.76 31.55 -14.26
C LYS A 276 14.03 30.30 -15.07
N PHE A 277 14.32 29.18 -14.39
CA PHE A 277 14.56 27.90 -15.06
C PHE A 277 13.30 27.39 -15.78
N TYR A 278 12.12 27.46 -15.15
CA TYR A 278 10.85 27.12 -15.79
C TYR A 278 10.63 27.90 -17.08
N HIS A 279 10.82 29.22 -17.07
CA HIS A 279 10.68 30.05 -18.27
C HIS A 279 11.69 29.68 -19.35
N GLN A 280 12.94 29.39 -18.97
CA GLN A 280 13.97 28.91 -19.90
C GLN A 280 13.58 27.58 -20.55
N VAL A 281 13.14 26.60 -19.76
CA VAL A 281 12.70 25.28 -20.26
C VAL A 281 11.48 25.43 -21.16
N SER A 282 10.50 26.24 -20.78
CA SER A 282 9.29 26.53 -21.57
C SER A 282 9.64 27.10 -22.95
N GLN A 283 10.58 28.05 -23.03
CA GLN A 283 11.06 28.58 -24.31
C GLN A 283 11.77 27.52 -25.16
N ILE A 284 12.60 26.66 -24.54
CA ILE A 284 13.30 25.58 -25.25
C ILE A 284 12.29 24.59 -25.85
N LEU A 285 11.33 24.13 -25.05
CA LEU A 285 10.31 23.19 -25.48
C LEU A 285 9.44 23.78 -26.59
N THR A 286 9.05 25.05 -26.47
CA THR A 286 8.27 25.76 -27.51
C THR A 286 9.03 25.79 -28.84
N LYS A 287 10.33 26.11 -28.84
CA LYS A 287 11.17 26.09 -30.06
C LYS A 287 11.32 24.69 -30.67
N LYS A 288 11.11 23.64 -29.88
CA LYS A 288 11.15 22.23 -30.31
C LYS A 288 9.76 21.65 -30.58
N ALA A 289 8.70 22.48 -30.56
CA ALA A 289 7.31 22.07 -30.69
C ALA A 289 6.89 20.98 -29.68
N LYS A 290 7.44 21.04 -28.46
CA LYS A 290 7.11 20.15 -27.34
C LYS A 290 6.35 20.89 -26.25
N THR A 291 5.52 20.17 -25.52
CA THR A 291 4.65 20.69 -24.45
C THR A 291 4.98 20.05 -23.10
N MET A 292 4.86 20.82 -22.02
CA MET A 292 4.92 20.29 -20.65
C MET A 292 3.58 19.67 -20.27
N ILE A 293 3.58 18.68 -19.38
CA ILE A 293 2.36 17.98 -18.98
C ILE A 293 2.03 18.16 -17.49
N GLY A 294 0.76 18.09 -17.14
CA GLY A 294 0.32 18.15 -15.74
C GLY A 294 0.40 16.81 -15.00
N ASP A 295 0.25 16.85 -13.67
CA ASP A 295 0.22 15.65 -12.81
C ASP A 295 -0.85 14.63 -13.24
N SER A 296 -2.01 15.10 -13.71
CA SER A 296 -3.15 14.28 -14.13
C SER A 296 -2.83 13.36 -15.31
N GLU A 297 -1.94 13.78 -16.21
CA GLU A 297 -1.56 13.03 -17.41
C GLU A 297 -0.91 11.69 -17.05
N VAL A 298 -0.15 11.65 -15.96
CA VAL A 298 0.42 10.40 -15.42
C VAL A 298 -0.68 9.43 -15.04
N GLY A 299 -1.74 9.93 -14.38
CA GLY A 299 -2.89 9.12 -14.01
C GLY A 299 -3.67 8.61 -15.21
N TYR A 300 -3.91 9.47 -16.20
CA TYR A 300 -4.60 9.07 -17.42
C TYR A 300 -3.80 8.06 -18.24
N ALA A 301 -2.49 8.25 -18.41
CA ALA A 301 -1.65 7.28 -19.11
C ALA A 301 -1.73 5.88 -18.48
N VAL A 302 -1.74 5.81 -17.15
CA VAL A 302 -1.90 4.56 -16.39
C VAL A 302 -3.30 3.97 -16.55
N LEU A 303 -4.36 4.79 -16.48
CA LEU A 303 -5.74 4.34 -16.66
C LEU A 303 -5.98 3.74 -18.06
N TYR A 304 -5.50 4.42 -19.10
CA TYR A 304 -5.62 4.00 -20.49
C TYR A 304 -4.53 3.01 -20.94
N CYS A 305 -3.54 2.72 -20.07
CA CYS A 305 -2.39 1.87 -20.37
C CYS A 305 -1.64 2.30 -21.65
N SER A 306 -1.54 3.61 -21.89
CA SER A 306 -0.98 4.16 -23.13
C SER A 306 -0.46 5.57 -22.93
N THR A 307 0.65 5.88 -23.60
CA THR A 307 1.24 7.22 -23.65
C THR A 307 1.04 7.91 -25.00
N GLU A 308 0.21 7.35 -25.88
CA GLU A 308 -0.04 7.93 -27.21
C GLU A 308 -0.72 9.30 -27.11
N LYS A 309 -1.67 9.43 -26.17
CA LYS A 309 -2.44 10.67 -25.95
C LYS A 309 -2.02 11.39 -24.68
N HIS A 310 -1.72 10.63 -23.62
CA HIS A 310 -1.36 11.16 -22.31
C HIS A 310 0.12 11.00 -22.06
N CYS A 311 0.73 11.94 -21.37
CA CYS A 311 2.20 11.98 -21.25
C CYS A 311 2.95 12.05 -22.60
N ASN A 312 2.29 12.58 -23.64
CA ASN A 312 2.92 12.79 -24.95
C ASN A 312 3.33 14.25 -25.11
N PRO A 313 4.63 14.59 -25.12
CA PRO A 313 5.08 15.97 -25.25
C PRO A 313 4.86 16.53 -26.67
N ASP A 314 4.64 15.69 -27.68
CA ASP A 314 4.50 16.09 -29.09
C ASP A 314 3.05 16.45 -29.46
N ILE A 315 2.09 16.20 -28.56
CA ILE A 315 0.68 16.57 -28.76
C ILE A 315 0.41 17.88 -27.99
N PRO A 316 0.04 18.97 -28.69
CA PRO A 316 -0.41 20.20 -28.04
C PRO A 316 -1.71 19.92 -27.26
N GLN A 317 -1.60 19.81 -25.94
CA GLN A 317 -2.76 19.71 -25.08
C GLN A 317 -3.45 21.09 -24.98
N PRO A 318 -4.79 21.20 -25.09
CA PRO A 318 -5.47 22.44 -24.76
C PRO A 318 -5.16 22.78 -23.30
N CYS A 319 -4.61 23.97 -23.06
CA CYS A 319 -4.31 24.50 -21.73
C CYS A 319 -5.62 24.73 -20.95
N LYS A 320 -6.26 23.67 -20.49
CA LYS A 320 -7.33 23.74 -19.52
C LYS A 320 -6.67 23.65 -18.15
N LEU A 321 -6.61 24.80 -17.48
CA LEU A 321 -6.34 24.94 -16.06
C LEU A 321 -7.11 23.86 -15.29
N LEU A 322 -6.42 22.80 -14.86
CA LEU A 322 -7.00 21.77 -14.00
C LEU A 322 -7.02 22.29 -12.57
N HIS A 323 -8.04 23.07 -12.26
CA HIS A 323 -8.55 23.13 -10.91
C HIS A 323 -9.06 21.73 -10.51
N ASN A 324 -8.66 21.29 -9.31
CA ASN A 324 -9.18 20.14 -8.53
C ASN A 324 -8.35 18.84 -8.49
N LEU A 325 -7.02 18.95 -8.34
CA LEU A 325 -6.23 17.90 -7.67
C LEU A 325 -5.89 18.24 -6.20
N TYR A 326 -6.61 19.19 -5.62
CA TYR A 326 -6.50 19.57 -4.20
C TYR A 326 -7.85 19.38 -3.51
N SER A 327 -8.17 18.14 -3.16
CA SER A 327 -9.13 17.75 -2.11
C SER A 327 -8.80 16.35 -1.62
#